data_AF-A0A2V6PW70-F1
#
_entry.id   AF-A0A2V6PW70-F1
#
_cell.length_a   1.000
_cell.length_b   1.000
_cell.length_c   1.000
_cell.angle_alpha   90.00
_cell.angle_beta   90.00
_cell.angle_gamma   90.00
#
_symmetry.space_group_name_H-M   'P 1'
#
loop_
_entity.id
_entity.type
_entity.pdbx_description
1 polymer ?
#
loop_
_entity_poly.entity_id
_entity_poly.type
_entity_poly.pdbx_seq_one_letter_code
_entity_poly.pdbx_strand_id
1 'polypeptide(L)'
;VRKLGKLPAKTIEVEYELEYGRDALAIHEDAIHAAQRVLAVDDLLATGGTMAATLRLLEQLGGQVVGVAFMIELAFLHGRDKLKGYPVHSLIVYE
;
A
#
# COMPACT_ATOMS: atom_id res chain seq x y z
N VAL A 1 -1.25 5.28 6.60
CA VAL A 1 -1.88 3.94 6.75
C VAL A 1 -1.29 3.26 7.98
N ARG A 2 -2.11 2.62 8.82
CA ARG A 2 -1.65 1.89 10.02
C ARG A 2 -2.42 0.57 10.17
N LYS A 3 -1.97 -0.31 11.06
CA LYS A 3 -2.75 -1.45 11.53
C LYS A 3 -4.03 -0.98 12.24
N LEU A 4 -5.05 -1.83 12.24
CA LEU A 4 -6.33 -1.58 12.90
C LEU A 4 -6.16 -1.12 14.37
N GLY A 5 -6.98 -0.14 14.78
CA GLY A 5 -7.00 0.39 16.14
C GLY A 5 -5.83 1.31 16.52
N LYS A 6 -4.95 1.68 15.58
CA LYS A 6 -3.82 2.61 15.83
C LYS A 6 -4.08 4.06 15.44
N LEU A 7 -5.18 4.32 14.75
CA LEU A 7 -5.56 5.64 14.27
C LEU A 7 -6.64 6.23 15.19
N PRO A 8 -6.49 7.49 15.66
CA PRO A 8 -7.39 8.07 16.66
C PRO A 8 -8.72 8.60 16.10
N ALA A 9 -8.81 8.86 14.80
CA ALA A 9 -10.02 9.37 14.15
C ALA A 9 -10.74 8.27 13.35
N LYS A 10 -11.87 8.62 12.73
CA LYS A 10 -12.67 7.69 11.91
C LYS A 10 -11.85 7.15 10.73
N THR A 11 -11.93 5.85 10.48
CA THR A 11 -11.12 5.16 9.46
C THR A 11 -11.97 4.37 8.47
N ILE A 12 -11.47 4.26 7.23
CA ILE A 12 -11.81 3.13 6.36
C ILE A 12 -10.74 2.04 6.47
N GLU A 13 -11.14 0.81 6.15
CA GLU A 13 -10.33 -0.39 6.39
C GLU A 13 -10.37 -1.34 5.19
N VAL A 14 -9.26 -2.03 4.96
CA VAL A 14 -9.15 -3.11 3.96
C VAL A 14 -8.51 -4.31 4.63
N GLU A 15 -9.26 -5.41 4.62
CA GLU A 15 -8.74 -6.73 5.00
C GLU A 15 -7.89 -7.32 3.88
N TYR A 16 -6.84 -8.03 4.28
CA TYR A 16 -6.02 -8.83 3.38
C TYR A 16 -5.64 -10.15 4.06
N GLU A 17 -5.46 -11.19 3.24
CA GLU A 17 -5.16 -12.54 3.71
C GLU A 17 -3.67 -12.72 4.01
N LEU A 18 -3.40 -13.42 5.11
CA LEU A 18 -2.09 -13.96 5.46
C LEU A 18 -2.11 -15.48 5.30
N GLU A 19 -0.94 -16.11 5.30
CA GLU A 19 -0.82 -17.58 5.27
C GLU A 19 -1.57 -18.25 6.43
N TYR A 20 -1.62 -17.58 7.58
CA TYR A 20 -2.42 -17.99 8.73
C TYR A 20 -3.20 -16.79 9.28
N GLY A 21 -4.37 -16.51 8.69
CA GLY A 21 -5.33 -15.54 9.20
C GLY A 21 -5.57 -14.35 8.28
N ARG A 22 -6.12 -13.29 8.86
CA ARG A 22 -6.40 -12.02 8.19
C ARG A 22 -5.82 -10.89 9.02
N ASP A 23 -5.32 -9.86 8.35
CA ASP A 23 -4.94 -8.60 8.97
C ASP A 23 -5.66 -7.47 8.22
N ALA A 24 -5.70 -6.29 8.83
CA ALA A 24 -6.40 -5.13 8.30
C ALA A 24 -5.52 -3.88 8.36
N LEU A 25 -5.54 -3.12 7.27
CA LEU A 25 -4.97 -1.79 7.20
C LEU A 25 -6.08 -0.75 7.29
N ALA A 26 -5.77 0.36 7.96
CA ALA A 26 -6.66 1.48 8.15
C ALA A 26 -6.01 2.79 7.72
N ILE A 27 -6.84 3.72 7.22
CA ILE A 27 -6.49 5.11 6.96
C ILE A 27 -7.63 6.00 7.45
N HIS A 28 -7.33 7.21 7.94
CA HIS A 28 -8.40 8.15 8.29
C HIS A 28 -9.23 8.50 7.04
N GLU A 29 -10.55 8.62 7.20
CA GLU A 29 -11.46 8.94 6.09
C GLU A 29 -11.19 10.32 5.45
N ASP A 30 -10.59 11.23 6.22
CA ASP A 30 -10.27 12.59 5.82
C ASP A 30 -8.81 12.78 5.37
N ALA A 31 -8.02 11.69 5.30
CA ALA A 31 -6.60 11.77 4.99
C ALA A 31 -6.30 12.16 3.54
N ILE A 32 -7.22 11.89 2.62
CA ILE A 32 -7.06 12.09 1.17
C ILE A 32 -8.30 12.77 0.61
N HIS A 33 -8.08 13.78 -0.23
CA HIS A 33 -9.13 14.45 -0.98
C HIS A 33 -9.24 13.90 -2.41
N ALA A 34 -10.41 14.04 -3.02
CA ALA A 34 -10.64 13.61 -4.39
C ALA A 34 -9.63 14.24 -5.37
N ALA A 35 -9.08 13.41 -6.26
CA ALA A 35 -8.04 13.76 -7.24
C ALA A 35 -6.68 14.21 -6.64
N GLN A 36 -6.50 14.09 -5.32
CA GLN A 36 -5.20 14.36 -4.70
C GLN A 36 -4.17 13.38 -5.22
N ARG A 37 -3.03 13.89 -5.68
CA ARG A 37 -1.92 13.08 -6.18
C ARG A 37 -1.16 12.48 -5.00
N VAL A 38 -1.04 11.16 -4.96
CA VAL A 38 -0.42 10.43 -3.84
C VAL A 38 0.74 9.58 -4.35
N LEU A 39 1.87 9.65 -3.65
CA LEU A 39 2.97 8.70 -3.79
C LEU A 39 2.92 7.74 -2.59
N ALA A 40 2.82 6.45 -2.85
CA ALA A 40 2.92 5.45 -1.79
C ALA A 40 4.39 5.05 -1.60
N VAL A 41 4.87 5.02 -0.36
CA VAL A 41 6.27 4.74 -0.04
C VAL A 41 6.35 3.72 1.09
N ASP A 42 7.23 2.74 0.95
CA ASP A 42 7.57 1.79 2.01
C ASP A 42 9.07 1.47 2.00
N ASP A 43 9.57 0.82 3.04
CA ASP A 43 10.98 0.43 3.09
C ASP A 43 11.31 -0.74 2.16
N LEU A 44 10.49 -1.80 2.15
CA LEU A 44 10.79 -3.05 1.47
C LEU A 44 9.61 -3.61 0.69
N LEU A 45 9.83 -3.88 -0.60
CA LEU A 45 8.91 -4.68 -1.43
C LEU A 45 9.26 -6.17 -1.34
N ALA A 46 8.43 -6.93 -0.63
CA ALA A 46 8.46 -8.40 -0.61
C ALA A 46 7.37 -8.98 -1.54
N THR A 47 6.26 -9.49 -0.99
CA THR A 47 5.17 -10.09 -1.76
C THR A 47 4.16 -9.08 -2.31
N GLY A 48 4.31 -7.78 -1.97
CA GLY A 48 3.45 -6.68 -2.42
C GLY A 48 2.06 -6.61 -1.80
N GLY A 49 1.67 -7.54 -0.91
CA GLY A 49 0.31 -7.61 -0.35
C GLY A 49 -0.11 -6.37 0.44
N THR A 50 0.73 -5.92 1.38
CA THR A 50 0.48 -4.75 2.21
C THR A 50 0.36 -3.46 1.38
N MET A 51 1.24 -3.30 0.39
CA MET A 51 1.17 -2.16 -0.52
C MET A 51 -0.09 -2.21 -1.38
N ALA A 52 -0.46 -3.36 -1.96
CA ALA A 52 -1.70 -3.49 -2.73
C ALA A 52 -2.94 -3.14 -1.90
N ALA A 53 -3.00 -3.55 -0.63
CA ALA A 53 -4.07 -3.16 0.29
C ALA A 53 -4.07 -1.65 0.58
N THR A 54 -2.88 -1.04 0.72
CA THR A 54 -2.71 0.40 0.87
C THR A 54 -3.22 1.17 -0.34
N LEU A 55 -2.89 0.72 -1.56
CA LEU A 55 -3.35 1.36 -2.80
C LEU A 55 -4.88 1.35 -2.92
N ARG A 56 -5.53 0.24 -2.55
CA ARG A 56 -7.01 0.15 -2.52
C ARG A 56 -7.63 1.16 -1.56
N LEU A 57 -7.02 1.38 -0.39
CA LEU A 57 -7.50 2.39 0.57
C LEU A 57 -7.37 3.81 -0.01
N LEU A 58 -6.24 4.12 -0.65
CA LEU A 58 -6.00 5.43 -1.26
C LEU A 58 -7.00 5.73 -2.38
N GLU A 59 -7.30 4.73 -3.23
CA GLU A 59 -8.26 4.86 -4.31
C GLU A 59 -9.70 4.98 -3.83
N GLN A 60 -10.08 4.27 -2.75
CA GLN A 60 -11.41 4.41 -2.15
C GLN A 60 -11.69 5.83 -1.64
N LEU A 61 -10.65 6.55 -1.19
CA LEU A 61 -10.76 7.96 -0.81
C LEU A 61 -10.69 8.93 -2.01
N GLY A 62 -10.60 8.41 -3.24
CA GLY A 62 -10.50 9.20 -4.47
C GLY A 62 -9.10 9.74 -4.75
N GLY A 63 -8.07 9.21 -4.10
CA GLY A 63 -6.68 9.56 -4.37
C GLY A 63 -6.22 9.07 -5.74
N GLN A 64 -5.47 9.91 -6.45
CA GLN A 64 -4.77 9.54 -7.67
C GLN A 64 -3.36 9.06 -7.31
N VAL A 65 -3.15 7.74 -7.22
CA VAL A 65 -1.82 7.21 -6.98
C VAL A 65 -0.95 7.42 -8.22
N VAL A 66 0.09 8.23 -8.09
CA VAL A 66 0.99 8.57 -9.22
C VAL A 66 2.22 7.66 -9.30
N GLY A 67 2.44 6.84 -8.28
CA GLY A 67 3.52 5.86 -8.23
C GLY A 67 3.67 5.21 -6.86
N VAL A 68 4.56 4.23 -6.82
CA VAL A 68 4.96 3.50 -5.62
C VAL A 68 6.48 3.46 -5.56
N ALA A 69 7.05 3.77 -4.39
CA ALA A 69 8.49 3.79 -4.19
C ALA A 69 8.90 2.89 -3.02
N PHE A 70 10.03 2.18 -3.18
CA PHE A 70 10.63 1.34 -2.16
C PHE A 70 12.12 1.65 -2.01
N MET A 71 12.66 1.48 -0.80
CA MET A 71 14.12 1.49 -0.62
C MET A 71 14.72 0.18 -1.15
N ILE A 72 14.15 -0.95 -0.75
CA ILE A 72 14.61 -2.30 -1.10
C ILE A 72 13.51 -3.08 -1.81
N GLU A 73 13.88 -3.89 -2.78
CA GLU A 73 12.99 -4.88 -3.40
C GLU A 73 13.64 -6.27 -3.41
N LEU A 74 12.84 -7.29 -3.07
CA LEU A 74 13.19 -8.71 -3.20
C LEU A 74 12.52 -9.26 -4.47
N ALA A 75 13.20 -9.15 -5.61
CA ALA A 75 12.64 -9.42 -6.93
C ALA A 75 12.17 -10.88 -7.10
N PHE A 76 12.87 -11.84 -6.48
CA PHE A 76 12.51 -13.26 -6.45
C PHE A 76 11.15 -13.57 -5.80
N LEU A 77 10.52 -12.61 -5.09
CA LEU A 77 9.17 -12.76 -4.52
C LEU A 77 8.06 -12.25 -5.44
N HIS A 78 8.41 -11.70 -6.61
CA HIS A 78 7.47 -11.20 -7.61
C HIS A 78 6.45 -10.18 -7.08
N GLY A 79 6.83 -9.37 -6.08
CA GLY A 79 5.91 -8.41 -5.42
C GLY A 79 5.28 -7.39 -6.37
N ARG A 80 6.00 -7.01 -7.44
CA ARG A 80 5.50 -6.10 -8.48
C ARG A 80 4.25 -6.63 -9.18
N ASP A 81 4.01 -7.94 -9.19
CA ASP A 81 2.84 -8.50 -9.86
C ASP A 81 1.52 -8.03 -9.25
N LYS A 82 1.50 -7.75 -7.95
CA LYS A 82 0.33 -7.20 -7.24
C LYS A 82 0.17 -5.70 -7.40
N LEU A 83 1.14 -5.01 -8.00
CA LEU A 83 1.18 -3.56 -8.19
C LEU A 83 1.08 -3.16 -9.68
N LYS A 84 0.59 -4.07 -10.52
CA LYS A 84 0.33 -3.80 -11.95
C LYS A 84 -0.63 -2.61 -12.08
N GLY A 85 -0.29 -1.68 -12.96
CA GLY A 85 -1.05 -0.44 -13.18
C GLY A 85 -0.45 0.80 -12.53
N TYR A 86 0.55 0.64 -11.65
CA TYR A 86 1.26 1.77 -11.05
C TYR A 86 2.75 1.78 -11.48
N PRO A 87 3.35 2.95 -11.69
CA PRO A 87 4.81 3.05 -11.77
C PRO A 87 5.45 2.61 -10.44
N VAL A 88 6.33 1.61 -10.48
CA VAL A 88 7.06 1.10 -9.30
C VAL A 88 8.55 1.42 -9.44
N HIS A 89 9.10 2.09 -8.43
CA HIS A 89 10.51 2.42 -8.32
C HIS A 89 11.13 1.83 -7.05
N SER A 90 12.30 1.22 -7.17
CA SER A 90 13.06 0.65 -6.06
C SER A 90 14.51 1.12 -6.16
N LEU A 91 15.11 1.56 -5.06
CA LEU A 91 16.50 2.04 -5.06
C LEU A 91 17.52 0.90 -5.10
N ILE A 92 17.23 -0.20 -4.38
CA ILE A 92 18.07 -1.39 -4.31
C ILE A 92 17.20 -2.60 -4.67
N VAL A 93 17.69 -3.44 -5.57
CA VAL A 93 17.00 -4.66 -6.00
C VAL A 93 17.89 -5.87 -5.70
N TYR A 94 17.36 -6.82 -4.94
CA TYR A 94 17.96 -8.14 -4.74
C TYR A 94 17.26 -9.13 -5.65
N GLU A 95 18.04 -9.81 -6.49
CA GLU A 95 17.59 -10.83 -7.45
C GLU A 95 17.45 -12.21 -6.80
#